data_AF-A0A1B6H328-F1
#
_entry.id   AF-A0A1B6H328-F1
#
_cell.length_a   1.000
_cell.length_b   1.000
_cell.length_c   1.000
_cell.angle_alpha   90.00
_cell.angle_beta   90.00
_cell.angle_gamma   90.00
#
_symmetry.space_group_name_H-M   'P 1'
#
loop_
_entity.id
_entity.type
_entity.pdbx_description
1 polymer ?
#
loop_
_entity_poly.entity_id
_entity_poly.type
_entity_poly.pdbx_seq_one_letter_code
_entity_poly.pdbx_strand_id
1 'polypeptide(L)'
;AVHLVAEGIEYFKAGRHTEALESLSDALEMDPSNIEGLVARGALCANSGNYEKAIKDFEAALKLNQGHTNARKYLGETLVAYGHSLESEKRFNEAKKMYMLCLSLISSHEEAKNALERLKQRINHEIEQNV
;
A
#
# COMPACT_ATOMS: atom_id res chain seq x y z
N ALA A 1 10.25 -21.50 4.53
CA ALA A 1 10.09 -20.12 4.02
C ALA A 1 10.14 -20.03 2.49
N VAL A 2 11.29 -20.18 1.82
CA VAL A 2 11.43 -19.88 0.37
C VAL A 2 10.44 -20.63 -0.55
N HIS A 3 10.22 -21.93 -0.34
CA HIS A 3 9.24 -22.70 -1.12
C HIS A 3 7.81 -22.16 -0.97
N LEU A 4 7.40 -21.82 0.25
CA LEU A 4 6.07 -21.29 0.56
C LEU A 4 5.84 -19.90 -0.05
N VAL A 5 6.89 -19.07 -0.12
CA VAL A 5 6.83 -17.79 -0.83
C VAL A 5 6.55 -18.01 -2.31
N ALA A 6 7.30 -18.92 -2.95
CA ALA A 6 7.10 -19.23 -4.36
C ALA A 6 5.69 -19.77 -4.63
N GLU A 7 5.22 -20.71 -3.80
CA GLU A 7 3.86 -21.27 -3.89
C GLU A 7 2.78 -20.19 -3.73
N GLY A 8 2.92 -19.32 -2.73
CA GLY A 8 2.01 -18.21 -2.51
C GLY A 8 1.95 -17.22 -3.69
N ILE A 9 3.09 -16.96 -4.33
CA ILE A 9 3.16 -16.13 -5.54
C ILE A 9 2.45 -16.81 -6.72
N GLU A 10 2.61 -18.12 -6.90
CA GLU A 10 1.93 -18.85 -7.97
C GLU A 10 0.42 -18.91 -7.77
N TYR A 11 -0.06 -19.13 -6.52
CA TYR A 11 -1.48 -19.01 -6.21
C TYR A 11 -2.02 -17.60 -6.47
N PHE A 12 -1.25 -16.58 -6.12
CA PHE A 12 -1.66 -15.20 -6.38
C PHE A 12 -1.82 -14.92 -7.88
N LYS A 13 -0.85 -15.35 -8.71
CA LYS A 13 -0.93 -15.24 -10.18
C LYS A 13 -2.11 -16.02 -10.76
N ALA A 14 -2.48 -17.14 -10.14
CA ALA A 14 -3.63 -17.95 -10.52
C ALA A 14 -4.98 -17.40 -10.03
N GLY A 15 -5.01 -16.25 -9.33
CA GLY A 15 -6.23 -15.67 -8.74
C GLY A 15 -6.74 -16.42 -7.51
N ARG A 16 -5.97 -17.37 -6.98
CA ARG A 16 -6.26 -18.19 -5.80
C ARG A 16 -5.83 -17.42 -4.54
N HIS A 17 -6.55 -16.34 -4.24
CA HIS A 17 -6.14 -15.36 -3.23
C HIS A 17 -6.11 -15.92 -1.81
N THR A 18 -7.00 -16.86 -1.46
CA THR A 18 -7.03 -17.47 -0.14
C THR A 18 -5.82 -18.35 0.09
N GLU A 19 -5.52 -19.26 -0.85
CA GLU A 19 -4.35 -20.13 -0.75
C GLU A 19 -3.05 -19.34 -0.81
N ALA A 20 -3.00 -18.27 -1.63
CA ALA A 20 -1.86 -17.36 -1.65
C ALA A 20 -1.60 -16.73 -0.27
N LEU A 21 -2.66 -16.26 0.40
CA LEU A 21 -2.53 -15.63 1.72
C LEU A 21 -2.05 -16.62 2.78
N GLU A 22 -2.54 -17.85 2.74
CA GLU A 22 -2.14 -18.92 3.65
C GLU A 22 -0.65 -19.24 3.47
N SER A 23 -0.21 -19.59 2.25
CA SER A 23 1.20 -19.91 1.99
C SER A 23 2.15 -18.77 2.34
N LEU A 24 1.77 -17.52 2.03
CA LEU A 24 2.59 -16.35 2.37
C LEU A 24 2.62 -16.07 3.87
N SER A 25 1.54 -16.35 4.59
CA SER A 25 1.50 -16.20 6.04
C SER A 25 2.37 -17.24 6.73
N ASP A 26 2.24 -18.51 6.34
CA ASP A 26 3.10 -19.59 6.84
C ASP A 26 4.58 -19.32 6.55
N ALA A 27 4.89 -18.80 5.36
CA ALA A 27 6.25 -18.40 5.01
C ALA A 27 6.82 -17.37 5.99
N LEU A 28 6.01 -16.38 6.38
CA LEU A 28 6.39 -15.28 7.26
C LEU A 28 6.31 -15.64 8.75
N GLU A 29 5.56 -16.67 9.14
CA GLU A 29 5.67 -17.26 10.47
C GLU A 29 7.01 -17.99 10.65
N MET A 30 7.47 -18.70 9.60
CA MET A 30 8.77 -19.36 9.62
C MET A 30 9.95 -18.38 9.53
N ASP A 31 9.82 -17.34 8.71
CA ASP A 31 10.84 -16.29 8.53
C ASP A 31 10.16 -14.92 8.41
N PRO A 32 9.97 -14.21 9.54
CA PRO A 32 9.38 -12.88 9.55
C PRO A 32 10.20 -11.82 8.80
N SER A 33 11.47 -12.13 8.49
CA SER A 33 12.38 -11.24 7.78
C SER A 33 12.45 -11.51 6.28
N ASN A 34 11.59 -12.39 5.76
CA ASN A 34 11.57 -12.69 4.34
C ASN A 34 11.00 -11.52 3.52
N ILE A 35 11.89 -10.73 2.90
CA ILE A 35 11.51 -9.53 2.13
C ILE A 35 10.54 -9.87 1.00
N GLU A 36 10.79 -10.95 0.25
CA GLU A 36 9.92 -11.35 -0.86
C GLU A 36 8.54 -11.80 -0.38
N GLY A 37 8.47 -12.53 0.74
CA GLY A 37 7.22 -12.92 1.38
C GLY A 37 6.41 -11.70 1.84
N LEU A 38 7.06 -10.72 2.48
CA LEU A 38 6.43 -9.46 2.90
C LEU A 38 5.90 -8.68 1.69
N VAL A 39 6.71 -8.55 0.63
CA VAL A 39 6.31 -7.84 -0.59
C VAL A 39 5.14 -8.55 -1.29
N ALA A 40 5.18 -9.86 -1.42
CA ALA A 40 4.12 -10.64 -2.05
C ALA A 40 2.81 -10.57 -1.26
N ARG A 41 2.86 -10.72 0.08
CA ARG A 41 1.65 -10.64 0.93
C ARG A 41 1.09 -9.23 0.97
N GLY A 42 1.97 -8.22 0.98
CA GLY A 42 1.59 -6.83 0.87
C GLY A 42 0.83 -6.55 -0.42
N ALA A 43 1.34 -7.03 -1.56
CA ALA A 43 0.68 -6.87 -2.87
C ALA A 43 -0.69 -7.56 -2.92
N LEU A 44 -0.78 -8.79 -2.40
CA LEU A 44 -2.05 -9.52 -2.29
C LEU A 44 -3.08 -8.76 -1.43
N CYS A 45 -2.65 -8.20 -0.30
CA CYS A 45 -3.50 -7.41 0.58
C CYS A 45 -3.97 -6.12 -0.11
N ALA A 46 -3.08 -5.41 -0.82
CA ALA A 46 -3.42 -4.20 -1.55
C ALA A 46 -4.48 -4.46 -2.63
N ASN A 47 -4.31 -5.54 -3.41
CA ASN A 47 -5.28 -5.96 -4.43
C ASN A 47 -6.65 -6.34 -3.84
N SER A 48 -6.69 -6.74 -2.56
CA SER A 48 -7.92 -7.07 -1.85
C SER A 48 -8.55 -5.88 -1.11
N GLY A 49 -7.99 -4.67 -1.27
CA GLY A 49 -8.43 -3.46 -0.55
C GLY A 49 -8.01 -3.42 0.93
N ASN A 50 -7.22 -4.38 1.40
CA ASN A 50 -6.70 -4.43 2.77
C ASN A 50 -5.44 -3.54 2.89
N TYR A 51 -5.60 -2.25 2.61
CA TYR A 51 -4.49 -1.31 2.46
C TYR A 51 -3.60 -1.21 3.70
N GLU A 52 -4.17 -1.23 4.90
CA GLU A 52 -3.39 -1.11 6.14
C GLU A 52 -2.45 -2.31 6.37
N LYS A 53 -2.89 -3.53 6.02
CA LYS A 53 -2.05 -4.71 6.10
C LYS A 53 -0.94 -4.66 5.05
N ALA A 54 -1.29 -4.22 3.83
CA ALA A 54 -0.32 -4.03 2.76
C ALA A 54 0.79 -3.04 3.13
N ILE A 55 0.41 -1.87 3.66
CA ILE A 55 1.35 -0.84 4.12
C ILE A 55 2.30 -1.41 5.17
N LYS A 56 1.78 -2.13 6.18
CA LYS A 56 2.61 -2.73 7.24
C LYS A 56 3.65 -3.70 6.68
N ASP A 57 3.25 -4.57 5.75
CA ASP A 57 4.17 -5.54 5.16
C ASP A 57 5.24 -4.85 4.29
N PHE A 58 4.88 -3.84 3.49
CA PHE A 58 5.85 -3.09 2.70
C PHE A 58 6.81 -2.25 3.56
N GLU A 59 6.32 -1.63 4.63
CA GLU A 59 7.16 -0.92 5.59
C GLU A 59 8.13 -1.87 6.30
N ALA A 60 7.68 -3.08 6.66
CA ALA A 60 8.56 -4.11 7.21
C ALA A 60 9.65 -4.51 6.21
N ALA A 61 9.29 -4.72 4.94
CA ALA A 61 10.25 -5.00 3.87
C ALA A 61 11.28 -3.86 3.71
N LEU A 62 10.84 -2.60 3.74
CA LEU A 62 11.73 -1.43 3.63
C LEU A 62 12.59 -1.20 4.87
N LYS A 63 12.14 -1.61 6.06
CA LYS A 63 12.99 -1.61 7.27
C LYS A 63 14.16 -2.59 7.14
N LEU A 64 13.93 -3.75 6.52
CA LEU A 64 14.95 -4.77 6.28
C LEU A 64 15.88 -4.38 5.11
N ASN A 65 15.30 -3.81 4.05
CA ASN A 65 16.05 -3.30 2.91
C ASN A 65 15.46 -1.99 2.39
N GLN A 66 16.06 -0.88 2.83
CA GLN A 66 15.64 0.47 2.44
C GLN A 66 15.77 0.71 0.93
N GLY A 67 16.64 -0.02 0.23
CA GLY A 67 16.84 0.08 -1.22
C GLY A 67 15.83 -0.72 -2.04
N HIS A 68 14.92 -1.46 -1.42
CA HIS A 68 14.08 -2.41 -2.13
C HIS A 68 13.04 -1.73 -3.04
N THR A 69 13.31 -1.75 -4.35
CA THR A 69 12.54 -1.01 -5.37
C THR A 69 11.06 -1.39 -5.40
N ASN A 70 10.73 -2.69 -5.40
CA ASN A 70 9.33 -3.14 -5.52
C ASN A 70 8.51 -2.74 -4.28
N ALA A 71 9.00 -3.06 -3.08
CA ALA A 71 8.41 -2.61 -1.82
C ALA A 71 8.13 -1.09 -1.79
N ARG A 72 9.10 -0.25 -2.20
CA ARG A 72 8.92 1.20 -2.29
C ARG A 72 7.82 1.57 -3.27
N LYS A 73 7.86 1.01 -4.48
CA LYS A 73 6.87 1.27 -5.53
C LYS A 73 5.46 0.88 -5.07
N TYR A 74 5.29 -0.36 -4.61
CA TYR A 74 3.99 -0.87 -4.18
C TYR A 74 3.45 -0.15 -2.95
N LEU A 75 4.30 0.29 -2.01
CA LEU A 75 3.87 1.13 -0.91
C LEU A 75 3.31 2.47 -1.40
N GLY A 76 4.01 3.12 -2.35
CA GLY A 76 3.53 4.37 -2.96
C GLY A 76 2.17 4.21 -3.64
N GLU A 77 2.02 3.17 -4.47
CA GLU A 77 0.76 2.84 -5.16
C GLU A 77 -0.36 2.52 -4.16
N THR A 78 -0.06 1.75 -3.10
CA THR A 78 -1.03 1.39 -2.05
C THR A 78 -1.48 2.60 -1.25
N LEU A 79 -0.58 3.53 -0.92
CA LEU A 79 -0.93 4.78 -0.23
C LEU A 79 -1.86 5.63 -1.09
N VAL A 80 -1.62 5.71 -2.40
CA VAL A 80 -2.50 6.44 -3.33
C VAL A 80 -3.87 5.76 -3.42
N ALA A 81 -3.91 4.44 -3.61
CA ALA A 81 -5.17 3.69 -3.65
C ALA A 81 -5.97 3.82 -2.35
N TYR A 82 -5.31 3.78 -1.19
CA TYR A 82 -5.97 4.01 0.09
C TYR A 82 -6.51 5.44 0.20
N GLY A 83 -5.73 6.43 -0.25
CA GLY A 83 -6.17 7.81 -0.36
C GLY A 83 -7.46 7.95 -1.16
N HIS A 84 -7.55 7.32 -2.33
CA HIS A 84 -8.76 7.35 -3.18
C HIS A 84 -9.96 6.67 -2.52
N SER A 85 -9.74 5.55 -1.81
CA SER A 85 -10.79 4.90 -1.02
C SER A 85 -11.32 5.84 0.06
N LEU A 86 -10.43 6.52 0.79
CA LEU A 86 -10.79 7.48 1.82
C LEU A 86 -11.51 8.71 1.25
N GLU A 87 -11.14 9.18 0.06
CA GLU A 87 -11.88 10.24 -0.64
C GLU A 87 -13.31 9.81 -0.98
N SER A 88 -13.50 8.57 -1.44
CA SER A 88 -14.82 8.00 -1.72
C SER A 88 -15.70 7.93 -0.47
N GLU A 89 -15.08 7.70 0.68
CA GLU A 89 -15.69 7.77 2.01
C GLU A 89 -15.84 9.20 2.57
N LYS A 90 -15.45 10.23 1.82
CA LYS A 90 -15.40 11.65 2.24
C LYS A 90 -14.45 11.93 3.43
N ARG A 91 -13.49 11.05 3.69
CA ARG A 91 -12.46 11.18 4.74
C ARG A 91 -11.23 11.93 4.23
N PHE A 92 -11.45 13.16 3.76
CA PHE A 92 -10.46 13.96 3.03
C PHE A 92 -9.17 14.24 3.82
N ASN A 93 -9.26 14.44 5.13
CA ASN A 93 -8.07 14.66 5.97
C ASN A 93 -7.17 13.44 6.06
N GLU A 94 -7.75 12.24 6.03
CA GLU A 94 -6.99 10.99 6.07
C GLU A 94 -6.42 10.66 4.70
N ALA A 95 -7.20 10.87 3.63
CA ALA A 95 -6.72 10.77 2.26
C ALA A 95 -5.50 11.67 2.02
N LYS A 96 -5.57 12.94 2.48
CA LYS A 96 -4.47 13.89 2.45
C LYS A 96 -3.20 13.35 3.10
N LYS A 97 -3.32 12.70 4.27
CA LYS A 97 -2.17 12.09 4.95
C LYS A 97 -1.55 10.99 4.10
N MET A 98 -2.35 10.13 3.47
CA MET A 98 -1.84 9.06 2.61
C MET A 98 -1.05 9.61 1.41
N TYR A 99 -1.56 10.64 0.74
CA TYR A 99 -0.83 11.28 -0.37
C TYR A 99 0.45 11.95 0.08
N MET A 100 0.44 12.61 1.25
CA MET A 100 1.66 13.20 1.81
C MET A 100 2.71 12.13 2.15
N LEU A 101 2.30 10.99 2.72
CA LEU A 101 3.19 9.87 2.97
C LEU A 101 3.76 9.32 1.66
N CYS A 102 2.95 9.17 0.61
CA CYS A 102 3.42 8.76 -0.71
C CYS A 102 4.48 9.72 -1.25
N LEU A 103 4.25 11.04 -1.18
CA LEU A 103 5.22 12.04 -1.63
C LEU A 103 6.49 12.11 -0.78
N SER A 104 6.42 11.74 0.51
CA SER A 104 7.61 11.62 1.36
C SER A 104 8.50 10.44 0.95
N LEU A 105 7.89 9.39 0.38
CA LEU A 105 8.57 8.20 -0.10
C LEU A 105 9.06 8.34 -1.55
N ILE A 106 8.21 8.93 -2.40
CA ILE A 106 8.40 9.10 -3.85
C ILE A 106 8.00 10.53 -4.19
N SER A 107 8.96 11.45 -4.12
CA SER A 107 8.71 12.88 -4.30
C SER A 107 8.19 13.26 -5.70
N SER A 108 8.47 12.44 -6.71
CA SER A 108 8.03 12.63 -8.09
C SER A 108 6.71 11.92 -8.43
N HIS A 109 5.95 11.43 -7.44
CA HIS A 109 4.70 10.72 -7.71
C HIS A 109 3.59 11.71 -8.16
N GLU A 110 3.36 11.77 -9.47
CA GLU A 110 2.44 12.75 -10.08
C GLU A 110 1.01 12.62 -9.57
N GLU A 111 0.49 11.40 -9.48
CA GLU A 111 -0.91 11.17 -9.07
C GLU A 111 -1.19 11.66 -7.64
N ALA A 112 -0.31 11.34 -6.69
CA ALA A 112 -0.40 11.81 -5.31
C ALA A 112 -0.34 13.35 -5.23
N LYS A 113 0.51 13.98 -6.02
CA LYS A 113 0.61 15.45 -6.10
C LYS A 113 -0.69 16.07 -6.62
N ASN A 114 -1.23 15.53 -7.70
CA ASN A 114 -2.47 16.01 -8.30
C ASN A 114 -3.67 15.81 -7.36
N ALA A 115 -3.74 14.66 -6.68
CA ALA A 115 -4.79 14.40 -5.69
C ALA A 115 -4.72 15.37 -4.50
N LEU A 116 -3.52 15.64 -4.00
CA LEU A 116 -3.31 16.60 -2.93
C LEU A 116 -3.72 18.03 -3.31
N GLU A 117 -3.48 18.43 -4.56
CA GLU A 117 -3.91 19.74 -5.08
C GLU A 117 -5.43 19.85 -5.17
N ARG A 118 -6.10 18.81 -5.71
CA ARG A 118 -7.58 18.76 -5.74
C ARG A 118 -8.19 18.87 -4.34
N LEU A 119 -7.64 18.15 -3.36
CA LEU A 119 -8.13 18.22 -1.98
C LEU A 119 -7.95 19.60 -1.35
N LYS A 120 -6.85 20.30 -1.63
CA LYS A 120 -6.63 21.67 -1.14
C LYS A 120 -7.69 22.63 -1.68
N GLN A 121 -7.99 22.56 -2.98
CA GLN A 121 -9.01 23.40 -3.60
C GLN A 121 -10.41 23.13 -3.01
N ARG A 122 -10.75 21.86 -2.81
CA ARG A 122 -12.03 21.46 -2.21
C ARG A 122 -12.20 21.98 -0.79
N ILE A 123 -11.18 21.81 0.06
CA ILE A 123 -11.23 22.25 1.46
C ILE A 123 -11.35 23.78 1.53
N ASN A 124 -10.62 24.52 0.71
CA ASN A 124 -10.73 25.98 0.67
C ASN A 124 -12.15 26.42 0.28
N HIS A 125 -12.75 25.78 -0.72
CA HIS A 125 -14.12 26.09 -1.14
C HIS A 125 -15.17 25.78 -0.06
N GLU A 126 -15.02 24.67 0.66
CA GLU A 126 -15.90 24.31 1.79
C GLU A 126 -15.79 25.30 2.95
N ILE A 127 -14.63 25.93 3.17
CA ILE A 127 -14.47 26.99 4.17
C ILE A 127 -15.14 28.28 3.69
N GLU A 128 -14.92 28.69 2.44
CA GLU A 128 -15.49 29.92 1.86
C GLU A 128 -17.02 29.92 1.80
N GLN A 129 -17.67 28.76 1.63
CA GLN A 129 -19.12 28.65 1.62
C GLN A 129 -19.78 28.57 3.01
N ASN A 130 -18.98 28.44 4.08
CA ASN A 130 -19.46 28.33 5.46
C ASN A 130 -19.13 29.57 6.32
N VAL A 131 -18.69 30.67 5.70
CA VAL A 131 -18.42 32.00 6.31
C VAL A 131 -19.41 33.02 5.76
#